data_AF-F8A979-F1
#
_entry.id   AF-F8A979-F1
#
_cell.length_a   1.000
_cell.length_b   1.000
_cell.length_c   1.000
_cell.angle_alpha   90.00
_cell.angle_beta   90.00
_cell.angle_gamma   90.00
#
_symmetry.space_group_name_H-M   'P 1'
#
loop_
_entity.id
_entity.type
_entity.pdbx_description
1 polymer ?
#
loop_
_entity_poly.entity_id
_entity_poly.type
_entity_poly.pdbx_seq_one_letter_code
_entity_poly.pdbx_strand_id
1 'polypeptide(L)'
;MLRTIVALKYARGLFAAAKDLGKVKEYGEELKKVADFLASQPDILEALESPIYPPDLKMEVIEEIIKGLAVDEGVAKFLRLLVEKRRIHFIQDIVKTYQQLLDEEMGIARAEVRVATELDEEMQKALAEALSKKIGRQVILNVVQDPEILGGVRVRVGDLVLDGTVRAQLEKFKESIIRGEVS
;
A
#
# COMPACT_ATOMS: atom_id res chain seq x y z
N MET A 1 8.14 -6.39 12.12
CA MET A 1 9.37 -6.80 11.41
C MET A 1 9.21 -8.14 10.68
N LEU A 2 8.86 -9.25 11.33
CA LEU A 2 8.73 -10.56 10.65
C LEU A 2 7.64 -10.61 9.56
N ARG A 3 6.46 -9.99 9.79
CA ARG A 3 5.38 -9.89 8.78
C ARG A 3 5.89 -9.29 7.46
N THR A 4 6.62 -8.17 7.57
CA THR A 4 7.14 -7.40 6.44
C THR A 4 8.18 -8.17 5.64
N ILE A 5 9.07 -8.92 6.29
CA ILE A 5 10.13 -9.68 5.61
C ILE A 5 9.52 -10.83 4.78
N VAL A 6 8.52 -11.50 5.33
CA VAL A 6 7.80 -12.58 4.65
C VAL A 6 7.05 -12.00 3.45
N ALA A 7 6.26 -10.95 3.67
CA ALA A 7 5.52 -10.28 2.61
C ALA A 7 6.43 -9.84 1.45
N LEU A 8 7.58 -9.23 1.77
CA LEU A 8 8.57 -8.80 0.79
C LEU A 8 9.13 -9.97 -0.04
N LYS A 9 9.46 -11.10 0.59
CA LYS A 9 9.99 -12.27 -0.12
C LYS A 9 8.98 -12.83 -1.13
N TYR A 10 7.73 -13.01 -0.71
CA TYR A 10 6.67 -13.53 -1.56
C TYR A 10 6.26 -12.53 -2.65
N ALA A 11 6.10 -11.26 -2.30
CA ALA A 11 5.79 -10.19 -3.25
C ALA A 11 6.87 -10.07 -4.33
N ARG A 12 8.16 -10.08 -3.95
CA ARG A 12 9.27 -10.07 -4.93
C ARG A 12 9.26 -11.29 -5.85
N GLY A 13 8.94 -12.48 -5.31
CA GLY A 13 8.85 -13.70 -6.10
C GLY A 13 7.76 -13.61 -7.17
N LEU A 14 6.55 -13.20 -6.77
CA LEU A 14 5.45 -12.99 -7.71
C LEU A 14 5.77 -11.88 -8.71
N PHE A 15 6.37 -10.79 -8.25
CA PHE A 15 6.74 -9.64 -9.07
C PHE A 15 7.75 -10.00 -10.16
N ALA A 16 8.79 -10.77 -9.81
CA ALA A 16 9.76 -11.25 -10.78
C ALA A 16 9.09 -12.13 -11.85
N ALA A 17 8.25 -13.09 -11.43
CA ALA A 17 7.51 -13.94 -12.36
C ALA A 17 6.56 -13.13 -13.27
N ALA A 18 5.88 -12.12 -12.71
CA ALA A 18 5.02 -11.23 -13.48
C ALA A 18 5.81 -10.35 -14.47
N LYS A 19 7.04 -9.96 -14.11
CA LYS A 19 7.92 -9.14 -14.93
C LYS A 19 8.42 -9.89 -16.15
N ASP A 20 8.80 -11.16 -16.00
CA ASP A 20 9.19 -12.03 -17.12
C ASP A 20 8.06 -12.21 -18.14
N LEU A 21 6.80 -12.15 -17.69
CA LEU A 21 5.61 -12.27 -18.52
C LEU A 21 5.04 -10.92 -18.99
N GLY A 22 5.58 -9.79 -18.53
CA GLY A 22 5.05 -8.45 -18.81
C GLY A 22 3.68 -8.16 -18.16
N LYS A 23 3.21 -9.00 -17.24
CA LYS A 23 1.87 -8.95 -16.61
C LYS A 23 1.88 -8.33 -15.22
N VAL A 24 2.87 -7.50 -14.91
CA VAL A 24 3.09 -6.95 -13.56
C VAL A 24 1.87 -6.19 -13.02
N LYS A 25 1.20 -5.41 -13.89
CA LYS A 25 -0.03 -4.67 -13.55
C LYS A 25 -1.21 -5.61 -13.28
N GLU A 26 -1.49 -6.50 -14.23
CA GLU A 26 -2.61 -7.46 -14.16
C GLU A 26 -2.53 -8.29 -12.89
N TYR A 27 -1.35 -8.84 -12.56
CA TYR A 27 -1.16 -9.64 -11.37
C TYR A 27 -1.38 -8.83 -10.08
N GLY A 28 -1.00 -7.56 -10.08
CA GLY A 28 -1.26 -6.66 -8.94
C GLY A 28 -2.75 -6.42 -8.72
N GLU A 29 -3.52 -6.24 -9.80
CA GLU A 29 -4.97 -6.04 -9.73
C GLU A 29 -5.71 -7.30 -9.30
N GLU A 30 -5.35 -8.45 -9.86
CA GLU A 30 -5.92 -9.75 -9.48
C GLU A 30 -5.62 -10.09 -8.02
N LEU A 31 -4.37 -9.90 -7.59
CA LEU A 31 -3.99 -10.14 -6.21
C LEU A 31 -4.75 -9.23 -5.24
N LYS A 32 -4.98 -7.96 -5.63
CA LYS A 32 -5.78 -7.02 -4.86
C LYS A 32 -7.24 -7.48 -4.76
N LYS A 33 -7.86 -7.91 -5.87
CA LYS A 33 -9.24 -8.44 -5.87
C LYS A 33 -9.39 -9.61 -4.90
N VAL A 34 -8.45 -10.55 -4.93
CA VAL A 34 -8.47 -11.72 -4.04
C VAL A 34 -8.31 -11.28 -2.58
N ALA A 35 -7.40 -10.35 -2.31
CA ALA A 35 -7.19 -9.84 -0.96
C ALA A 35 -8.42 -9.10 -0.42
N ASP A 36 -9.05 -8.25 -1.22
CA ASP A 36 -10.26 -7.50 -0.86
C ASP A 36 -11.46 -8.45 -0.61
N PHE A 37 -11.58 -9.51 -1.42
CA PHE A 37 -12.57 -10.57 -1.21
C PHE A 37 -12.35 -11.30 0.13
N LEU A 38 -11.11 -11.73 0.40
CA LEU A 38 -10.75 -12.39 1.66
C LEU A 38 -10.91 -11.47 2.88
N ALA A 39 -10.67 -10.16 2.74
CA ALA A 39 -10.91 -9.19 3.81
C ALA A 39 -12.39 -9.00 4.11
N SER A 40 -13.25 -9.16 3.09
CA SER A 40 -14.70 -9.07 3.23
C SER A 40 -15.31 -10.33 3.85
N GLN A 41 -14.56 -11.44 3.93
CA GLN A 41 -14.99 -12.73 4.46
C GLN A 41 -14.02 -13.24 5.54
N PRO A 42 -14.04 -12.64 6.75
CA PRO A 42 -13.10 -12.98 7.81
C PRO A 42 -13.18 -14.46 8.24
N ASP A 43 -14.37 -15.07 8.19
CA ASP A 43 -14.56 -16.49 8.52
C ASP A 43 -13.76 -17.42 7.59
N ILE A 44 -13.65 -17.07 6.30
CA ILE A 44 -12.84 -17.83 5.34
C ILE A 44 -11.36 -17.69 5.67
N LEU A 45 -10.92 -16.48 5.98
CA LEU A 45 -9.52 -16.22 6.32
C LEU A 45 -9.12 -16.98 7.59
N GLU A 46 -10.00 -17.03 8.60
CA GLU A 46 -9.81 -17.80 9.82
C GLU A 46 -9.78 -19.32 9.55
N ALA A 47 -10.67 -19.83 8.69
CA ALA A 47 -10.66 -21.23 8.28
C ALA A 47 -9.36 -21.61 7.54
N LEU A 48 -8.87 -20.73 6.66
CA LEU A 48 -7.61 -20.93 5.94
C LEU A 48 -6.38 -20.88 6.87
N GLU A 49 -6.43 -20.09 7.94
CA GLU A 49 -5.36 -20.03 8.95
C GLU A 49 -5.42 -21.21 9.93
N SER A 50 -6.61 -21.64 10.32
CA SER A 50 -6.83 -22.63 11.38
C SER A 50 -6.19 -23.99 11.07
N PRO A 51 -5.33 -24.53 11.94
CA PRO A 51 -4.67 -25.82 11.72
C PRO A 51 -5.63 -27.02 11.82
N ILE A 52 -6.88 -26.78 12.23
CA ILE A 52 -7.92 -27.78 12.45
C ILE A 52 -8.46 -28.31 11.12
N TYR A 53 -8.50 -27.47 10.09
CA TYR A 53 -8.98 -27.88 8.77
C TYR A 53 -7.88 -28.60 7.97
N PRO A 54 -8.22 -29.72 7.30
CA PRO A 54 -7.29 -30.44 6.46
C PRO A 54 -6.82 -29.57 5.29
N PRO A 55 -5.57 -29.77 4.82
CA PRO A 55 -5.01 -28.97 3.73
C PRO A 55 -5.82 -29.09 2.43
N ASP A 56 -6.42 -30.26 2.16
CA ASP A 56 -7.25 -30.49 0.98
C ASP A 56 -8.46 -29.56 0.95
N LEU A 57 -9.17 -29.42 2.08
CA LEU A 57 -10.35 -28.56 2.18
C LEU A 57 -9.98 -27.08 2.01
N LYS A 58 -8.82 -26.66 2.52
CA LYS A 58 -8.31 -25.31 2.29
C LYS A 58 -7.97 -25.07 0.82
N MET A 59 -7.47 -26.10 0.15
CA MET A 59 -7.16 -26.05 -1.26
C MET A 59 -8.44 -25.96 -2.10
N GLU A 60 -9.49 -26.68 -1.74
CA GLU A 60 -10.79 -26.56 -2.41
C GLU A 60 -11.35 -25.13 -2.29
N VAL A 61 -11.30 -24.54 -1.10
CA VAL A 61 -11.75 -23.16 -0.88
C VAL A 61 -10.97 -22.18 -1.75
N ILE A 62 -9.64 -22.30 -1.84
CA ILE A 62 -8.86 -21.39 -2.68
C ILE A 62 -9.14 -21.61 -4.17
N GLU A 63 -9.38 -22.86 -4.60
CA GLU A 63 -9.79 -23.16 -5.98
C GLU A 63 -11.14 -22.52 -6.34
N GLU A 64 -12.11 -22.54 -5.44
CA GLU A 64 -13.40 -21.87 -5.66
C GLU A 64 -13.24 -20.36 -5.78
N ILE A 65 -12.38 -19.74 -4.96
CA ILE A 65 -12.07 -18.31 -5.03
C ILE A 65 -11.37 -17.97 -6.36
N ILE A 66 -10.38 -18.79 -6.77
CA ILE A 66 -9.65 -18.63 -8.03
C ILE A 66 -10.61 -18.69 -9.22
N LYS A 67 -11.53 -19.66 -9.23
CA LYS A 67 -12.55 -19.81 -10.28
C LYS A 67 -13.56 -18.67 -10.27
N GLY A 68 -14.03 -18.26 -9.10
CA GLY A 68 -15.00 -17.18 -8.94
C GLY A 68 -14.47 -15.81 -9.37
N LEU A 69 -13.17 -15.56 -9.17
CA LEU A 69 -12.51 -14.30 -9.53
C LEU A 69 -11.82 -14.32 -10.89
N ALA A 70 -11.81 -15.47 -11.59
CA ALA A 70 -11.18 -15.68 -12.89
C ALA A 70 -9.73 -15.14 -12.96
N VAL A 71 -8.91 -15.49 -11.97
CA VAL A 71 -7.50 -15.06 -11.89
C VAL A 71 -6.61 -15.85 -12.84
N ASP A 72 -5.52 -15.24 -13.29
CA ASP A 72 -4.51 -15.85 -14.16
C ASP A 72 -3.79 -17.01 -13.45
N GLU A 73 -3.30 -17.97 -14.23
CA GLU A 73 -2.67 -19.18 -13.70
C GLU A 73 -1.43 -18.88 -12.83
N GLY A 74 -0.69 -17.80 -13.12
CA GLY A 74 0.44 -17.40 -12.28
C GLY A 74 0.01 -16.93 -10.89
N VAL A 75 -1.07 -16.16 -10.80
CA VAL A 75 -1.65 -15.71 -9.51
C VAL A 75 -2.29 -16.90 -8.79
N ALA A 76 -3.00 -17.77 -9.51
CA ALA A 76 -3.56 -19.00 -8.95
C ALA A 76 -2.48 -19.89 -8.31
N LYS A 77 -1.38 -20.15 -9.01
CA LYS A 77 -0.23 -20.91 -8.48
C LYS A 77 0.37 -20.26 -7.24
N PHE A 78 0.44 -18.94 -7.21
CA PHE A 78 0.91 -18.20 -6.05
C PHE A 78 -0.02 -18.33 -4.84
N LEU A 79 -1.34 -18.22 -5.04
CA LEU A 79 -2.32 -18.41 -3.97
C LEU A 79 -2.27 -19.83 -3.39
N ARG A 80 -2.18 -20.84 -4.26
CA ARG A 80 -1.98 -22.24 -3.87
C ARG A 80 -0.73 -22.41 -2.99
N LEU A 81 0.39 -21.82 -3.40
CA LEU A 81 1.64 -21.84 -2.63
C LEU A 81 1.47 -21.17 -1.26
N LEU A 82 0.75 -20.06 -1.17
CA LEU A 82 0.49 -19.39 0.11
C LEU A 82 -0.34 -20.25 1.06
N VAL A 83 -1.33 -20.98 0.56
CA VAL A 83 -2.13 -21.92 1.36
C VAL A 83 -1.27 -23.10 1.82
N GLU A 84 -0.51 -23.71 0.91
CA GLU A 84 0.38 -24.84 1.22
C GLU A 84 1.42 -24.47 2.30
N LYS A 85 2.00 -23.27 2.20
CA LYS A 85 2.97 -22.76 3.18
C LYS A 85 2.34 -22.16 4.43
N ARG A 86 1.01 -22.16 4.56
CA ARG A 86 0.24 -21.54 5.67
C ARG A 86 0.56 -20.05 5.84
N ARG A 87 0.79 -19.34 4.73
CA ARG A 87 1.14 -17.92 4.66
C ARG A 87 0.03 -17.04 4.11
N ILE A 88 -1.16 -17.59 3.87
CA ILE A 88 -2.29 -16.87 3.28
C ILE A 88 -2.76 -15.66 4.11
N HIS A 89 -2.60 -15.69 5.43
CA HIS A 89 -2.89 -14.55 6.31
C HIS A 89 -2.03 -13.30 6.02
N PHE A 90 -0.89 -13.47 5.32
CA PHE A 90 -0.05 -12.35 4.88
C PHE A 90 -0.51 -11.74 3.55
N ILE A 91 -1.59 -12.22 2.92
CA ILE A 91 -2.01 -11.77 1.58
C ILE A 91 -2.15 -10.25 1.50
N GLN A 92 -2.72 -9.63 2.54
CA GLN A 92 -2.87 -8.17 2.65
C GLN A 92 -1.52 -7.43 2.66
N ASP A 93 -0.57 -7.94 3.43
CA ASP A 93 0.79 -7.37 3.50
C ASP A 93 1.54 -7.60 2.17
N ILE A 94 1.37 -8.77 1.55
CA ILE A 94 1.96 -9.10 0.24
C ILE A 94 1.44 -8.14 -0.83
N VAL A 95 0.13 -7.88 -0.88
CA VAL A 95 -0.48 -6.95 -1.85
C VAL A 95 0.08 -5.55 -1.68
N LYS A 96 0.19 -5.06 -0.45
CA LYS A 96 0.79 -3.76 -0.15
C LYS A 96 2.23 -3.68 -0.64
N THR A 97 3.05 -4.69 -0.34
CA THR A 97 4.44 -4.72 -0.80
C THR A 97 4.55 -4.89 -2.31
N TYR A 98 3.67 -5.66 -2.94
CA TYR A 98 3.63 -5.79 -4.39
C TYR A 98 3.30 -4.46 -5.07
N GLN A 99 2.35 -3.69 -4.54
CA GLN A 99 2.05 -2.36 -5.04
C GLN A 99 3.24 -1.41 -4.90
N GLN A 100 3.98 -1.47 -3.80
CA GLN A 100 5.21 -0.67 -3.64
C GLN A 100 6.26 -1.01 -4.72
N LEU A 101 6.46 -2.30 -5.01
CA LEU A 101 7.36 -2.74 -6.08
C LEU A 101 6.87 -2.30 -7.47
N LEU A 102 5.56 -2.34 -7.69
CA LEU A 102 4.92 -1.86 -8.92
C LEU A 102 5.14 -0.35 -9.11
N ASP A 103 4.94 0.42 -8.05
CA ASP A 103 5.16 1.87 -8.06
C ASP A 103 6.65 2.18 -8.32
N GLU A 104 7.58 1.47 -7.69
CA GLU A 104 9.02 1.61 -7.93
C GLU A 104 9.40 1.34 -9.39
N GLU A 105 8.88 0.26 -9.99
CA GLU A 105 9.16 -0.12 -11.38
C GLU A 105 8.57 0.88 -12.38
N MET A 106 7.41 1.48 -12.07
CA MET A 106 6.82 2.53 -12.91
C MET A 106 7.41 3.91 -12.67
N GLY A 107 8.35 4.05 -11.72
CA GLY A 107 8.86 5.36 -11.33
C GLY A 107 7.78 6.25 -10.72
N ILE A 108 6.78 5.65 -10.09
CA ILE A 108 5.71 6.32 -9.37
C ILE A 108 6.13 6.48 -7.91
N ALA A 109 6.06 7.70 -7.38
CA ALA A 109 6.25 7.97 -5.96
C ALA A 109 4.89 8.33 -5.34
N ARG A 110 4.37 7.50 -4.42
CA ARG A 110 3.14 7.84 -3.71
C ARG A 110 3.42 8.82 -2.58
N ALA A 111 2.69 9.92 -2.57
CA ALA A 111 2.75 10.97 -1.56
C ALA A 111 1.46 10.93 -0.73
N GLU A 112 1.53 10.54 0.54
CA GLU A 112 0.41 10.67 1.48
C GLU A 112 0.29 12.13 1.92
N VAL A 113 -0.83 12.78 1.60
CA VAL A 113 -1.11 14.16 1.95
C VAL A 113 -2.20 14.17 2.99
N ARG A 114 -1.87 14.52 4.23
CA ARG A 114 -2.87 14.71 5.29
C ARG A 114 -3.29 16.17 5.36
N VAL A 115 -4.60 16.42 5.35
CA VAL A 115 -5.17 17.76 5.43
C VAL A 115 -6.30 17.86 6.43
N ALA A 116 -6.41 19.03 7.03
CA ALA A 116 -7.50 19.41 7.94
C ALA A 116 -8.85 19.56 7.21
N THR A 117 -8.80 20.03 5.97
CA THR A 117 -9.96 20.36 5.14
C THR A 117 -9.77 19.80 3.74
N GLU A 118 -10.88 19.60 3.03
CA GLU A 118 -10.87 19.12 1.65
C GLU A 118 -9.97 20.00 0.76
N LEU A 119 -9.03 19.37 0.07
CA LEU A 119 -8.12 20.02 -0.85
C LEU A 119 -8.80 20.16 -2.21
N ASP A 120 -8.87 21.38 -2.73
CA ASP A 120 -9.40 21.66 -4.06
C ASP A 120 -8.58 20.93 -5.14
N GLU A 121 -9.23 20.42 -6.20
CA GLU A 121 -8.58 19.60 -7.24
C GLU A 121 -7.43 20.34 -7.94
N GLU A 122 -7.57 21.66 -8.12
CA GLU A 122 -6.52 22.51 -8.69
C GLU A 122 -5.26 22.54 -7.80
N MET A 123 -5.47 22.62 -6.48
CA MET A 123 -4.39 22.64 -5.50
C MET A 123 -3.69 21.28 -5.42
N GLN A 124 -4.44 20.18 -5.54
CA GLN A 124 -3.88 18.82 -5.62
C GLN A 124 -3.00 18.66 -6.86
N LYS A 125 -3.48 19.09 -8.04
CA LYS A 125 -2.67 19.02 -9.28
C LYS A 125 -1.39 19.84 -9.17
N ALA A 126 -1.48 21.07 -8.67
CA ALA A 126 -0.31 21.92 -8.48
C ALA A 126 0.71 21.31 -7.50
N LEU A 127 0.24 20.69 -6.41
CA LEU A 127 1.11 19.97 -5.47
C LEU A 127 1.77 18.75 -6.11
N ALA A 128 1.00 17.96 -6.88
CA ALA A 128 1.51 16.77 -7.56
C ALA A 128 2.59 17.16 -8.57
N GLU A 129 2.39 18.22 -9.36
CA GLU A 129 3.38 18.73 -10.31
C GLU A 129 4.64 19.26 -9.61
N ALA A 130 4.48 20.01 -8.51
CA ALA A 130 5.62 20.54 -7.76
C ALA A 130 6.46 19.43 -7.13
N LEU A 131 5.80 18.41 -6.55
CA LEU A 131 6.46 17.24 -5.98
C LEU A 131 7.11 16.37 -7.07
N SER A 132 6.42 16.19 -8.20
CA SER A 132 6.94 15.46 -9.36
C SER A 132 8.21 16.10 -9.91
N LYS A 133 8.23 17.44 -10.06
CA LYS A 133 9.43 18.19 -10.45
C LYS A 133 10.58 18.06 -9.45
N LYS A 134 10.28 18.04 -8.16
CA LYS A 134 11.30 18.00 -7.10
C LYS A 134 11.90 16.61 -6.90
N ILE A 135 11.11 15.56 -7.10
CA ILE A 135 11.49 14.16 -6.89
C ILE A 135 11.99 13.50 -8.20
N GLY A 136 11.62 14.06 -9.36
CA GLY A 136 11.99 13.52 -10.68
C GLY A 136 11.25 12.23 -11.03
N ARG A 137 10.13 11.96 -10.36
CA ARG A 137 9.27 10.77 -10.52
C ARG A 137 7.82 11.19 -10.55
N GLN A 138 6.95 10.40 -11.18
CA GLN A 138 5.53 10.71 -11.23
C GLN A 138 4.93 10.57 -9.83
N VAL A 139 4.48 11.67 -9.24
CA VAL A 139 3.93 11.66 -7.88
C VAL A 139 2.42 11.45 -7.93
N ILE A 140 1.94 10.37 -7.30
CA ILE A 140 0.51 10.17 -7.07
C ILE A 140 0.20 10.61 -5.64
N LEU A 141 -0.64 11.64 -5.50
CA LEU A 141 -1.09 12.10 -4.20
C LEU A 141 -2.20 11.21 -3.67
N ASN A 142 -2.06 10.75 -2.44
CA ASN A 142 -3.10 10.07 -1.70
C ASN A 142 -3.55 11.00 -0.57
N VAL A 143 -4.67 11.68 -0.77
CA VAL A 143 -5.17 12.68 0.18
C VAL A 143 -5.99 11.99 1.27
N VAL A 144 -5.59 12.16 2.52
CA VAL A 144 -6.29 11.64 3.70
C VAL A 144 -6.77 12.83 4.53
N GLN A 145 -8.07 12.91 4.78
CA GLN A 145 -8.61 13.91 5.69
C GLN A 145 -8.34 13.47 7.13
N ASP A 146 -7.65 14.32 7.89
CA ASP A 146 -7.29 14.07 9.27
C ASP A 146 -7.76 15.27 10.12
N PRO A 147 -8.91 15.14 10.83
CA PRO A 147 -9.50 16.25 11.59
C PRO A 147 -8.67 16.65 12.83
N GLU A 148 -7.64 15.89 13.21
CA GLU A 148 -6.70 16.30 14.26
C GLU A 148 -5.75 17.43 13.79
N ILE A 149 -5.67 17.67 12.48
CA ILE A 149 -4.90 18.79 11.94
C ILE A 149 -5.73 20.07 12.11
N LEU A 150 -5.29 20.94 13.02
CA LEU A 150 -5.93 22.24 13.30
C LEU A 150 -5.87 23.24 12.12
N GLY A 151 -5.05 22.95 11.10
CA GLY A 151 -4.93 23.72 9.86
C GLY A 151 -3.62 23.42 9.12
N GLY A 152 -3.65 23.48 7.79
CA GLY A 152 -2.49 23.26 6.90
C GLY A 152 -2.38 21.84 6.33
N VAL A 153 -1.26 21.55 5.67
CA VAL A 153 -1.02 20.30 4.93
C VAL A 153 0.23 19.59 5.41
N ARG A 154 0.13 18.28 5.68
CA ARG A 154 1.26 17.42 5.99
C ARG A 154 1.45 16.43 4.86
N VAL A 155 2.50 16.60 4.07
CA VAL A 155 2.83 15.71 2.95
C VAL A 155 3.92 14.74 3.40
N ARG A 156 3.73 13.45 3.17
CA ARG A 156 4.72 12.39 3.37
C ARG A 156 4.95 11.67 2.04
N VAL A 157 6.17 11.72 1.53
CA VAL A 157 6.57 10.99 0.31
C VAL A 157 7.71 10.05 0.64
N GLY A 158 7.42 8.75 0.72
CA GLY A 158 8.37 7.78 1.29
C GLY A 158 8.78 8.18 2.71
N ASP A 159 10.08 8.39 2.93
CA ASP A 159 10.65 8.89 4.19
C ASP A 159 10.66 10.42 4.32
N LEU A 160 10.36 11.16 3.25
CA LEU A 160 10.37 12.62 3.26
C LEU A 160 9.05 13.15 3.81
N VAL A 161 9.07 13.69 5.01
CA VAL A 161 7.92 14.39 5.62
C VAL A 161 8.09 15.90 5.44
N LEU A 162 7.19 16.51 4.67
CA LEU A 162 7.03 17.95 4.53
C LEU A 162 5.81 18.37 5.39
N ASP A 163 6.09 18.91 6.56
CA ASP A 163 5.07 19.38 7.50
C ASP A 163 4.82 20.89 7.31
N GLY A 164 3.74 21.22 6.62
CA GLY A 164 3.24 22.59 6.42
C GLY A 164 2.03 22.90 7.30
N THR A 165 1.86 22.19 8.42
CA THR A 165 0.74 22.45 9.34
C THR A 165 0.94 23.75 10.12
N VAL A 166 -0.16 24.42 10.45
CA VAL A 166 -0.17 25.62 11.31
C VAL A 166 0.46 25.31 12.67
N ARG A 167 0.33 24.06 13.14
CA ARG A 167 1.02 23.56 14.34
C ARG A 167 2.55 23.62 14.21
N ALA A 168 3.11 23.22 13.08
CA ALA A 168 4.54 23.31 12.82
C ALA A 168 5.04 24.76 12.70
N GLN A 169 4.22 25.66 12.14
CA GLN A 169 4.52 27.10 12.14
C GLN A 169 4.50 27.69 13.56
N LEU A 170 3.51 27.32 14.39
CA LEU A 170 3.43 27.76 15.78
C LEU A 170 4.54 27.18 16.66
N GLU A 171 4.92 25.92 16.47
CA GLU A 171 6.06 25.29 17.16
C GLU A 171 7.38 25.97 16.75
N LYS A 172 7.60 26.23 15.46
CA LYS A 172 8.75 27.01 15.00
C LYS A 172 8.76 28.44 15.55
N PHE A 173 7.60 29.08 15.64
CA PHE A 173 7.47 30.41 16.21
C PHE A 173 7.73 30.41 17.73
N LYS A 174 7.26 29.37 18.43
CA LYS A 174 7.54 29.16 19.86
C LYS A 174 9.02 28.85 20.09
N GLU A 175 9.64 28.04 19.25
CA GLU A 175 11.09 27.79 19.26
C GLU A 175 11.89 29.05 18.95
N SER A 176 11.47 29.91 18.01
CA SER A 176 12.15 31.18 17.73
C SER A 176 11.98 32.20 18.86
N ILE A 177 10.84 32.18 19.56
CA ILE A 177 10.64 33.00 20.77
C ILE A 177 11.50 32.48 21.93
N ILE A 178 11.65 31.16 22.08
CA ILE A 178 12.50 30.55 23.10
C ILE A 178 14.00 30.75 22.79
N ARG A 179 14.40 30.76 21.51
CA ARG A 179 15.79 30.99 21.07
C ARG A 179 16.21 32.46 20.96
N GLY A 180 15.27 33.41 20.97
CA GLY A 180 15.61 34.82 21.14
C GLY A 180 16.54 35.40 20.07
N GLU A 181 16.25 35.21 18.79
CA GLU A 181 16.86 35.98 17.71
C GLU A 181 15.80 36.89 17.07
N VAL A 182 15.54 38.01 17.74
CA VAL A 182 15.19 39.26 17.04
C VAL A 182 16.52 39.93 16.72
N SER A 183 16.93 39.86 15.47
CA SER A 183 17.83 40.83 14.83
C SER A 183 17.58 40.80 13.33
#